data_AF-A0A930X475-F1
#
_entry.id   AF-A0A930X475-F1
#
_cell.length_a   1.000
_cell.length_b   1.000
_cell.length_c   1.000
_cell.angle_alpha   90.00
_cell.angle_beta   90.00
_cell.angle_gamma   90.00
#
_symmetry.space_group_name_H-M   'P 1'
#
loop_
_entity.id
_entity.type
_entity.pdbx_description
1 polymer ?
#
loop_
_entity_poly.entity_id
_entity_poly.type
_entity_poly.pdbx_seq_one_letter_code
_entity_poly.pdbx_strand_id
1 'polypeptide(L)'
;MAEHSDFQAEEFAADDLAAIAQQVQRVALARRGNELALLELLRLLEQLHGQVRDDYFQEALPTNRQRLYALLRDIEVSGGWPYIQRMRLRSLLQHLEGENDGTVSS
;
A
#
# COMPACT_ATOMS: atom_id res chain seq x y z
N MET A 1 -15.87 -26.62 15.64
CA MET A 1 -16.56 -25.86 14.58
C MET A 1 -15.77 -24.58 14.39
N ALA A 2 -15.41 -24.25 13.13
CA ALA A 2 -14.65 -23.09 12.65
C ALA A 2 -13.10 -23.15 12.75
N GLU A 3 -12.44 -23.86 11.84
CA GLU A 3 -10.99 -23.67 11.53
C GLU A 3 -10.67 -23.68 10.02
N HIS A 4 -11.65 -23.49 9.13
CA HIS A 4 -11.41 -23.57 7.67
C HIS A 4 -11.54 -22.23 6.91
N SER A 5 -11.54 -21.08 7.59
CA SER A 5 -11.81 -19.80 6.93
C SER A 5 -10.58 -19.05 6.41
N ASP A 6 -9.37 -19.43 6.82
CA ASP A 6 -8.13 -18.67 6.50
C ASP A 6 -7.52 -19.11 5.15
N PHE A 7 -7.57 -20.40 4.84
CA PHE A 7 -6.89 -20.98 3.67
C PHE A 7 -7.53 -20.60 2.33
N GLN A 8 -8.81 -20.22 2.33
CA GLN A 8 -9.50 -19.77 1.12
C GLN A 8 -9.18 -18.31 0.78
N ALA A 9 -8.94 -17.45 1.77
CA ALA A 9 -8.67 -16.03 1.54
C ALA A 9 -7.32 -15.77 0.84
N GLU A 10 -6.33 -16.64 1.08
CA GLU A 10 -4.98 -16.51 0.52
C GLU A 10 -4.90 -16.92 -0.97
N GLU A 11 -5.73 -17.88 -1.41
CA GLU A 11 -5.76 -18.36 -2.81
C GLU A 11 -6.48 -17.37 -3.74
N PHE A 12 -7.61 -16.78 -3.30
CA PHE A 12 -8.32 -15.76 -4.06
C PHE A 12 -7.55 -14.43 -4.18
N ALA A 13 -6.77 -14.06 -3.16
CA ALA A 13 -5.99 -12.82 -3.15
C ALA A 13 -4.86 -12.82 -4.20
N ALA A 14 -4.27 -13.98 -4.50
CA ALA A 14 -3.24 -14.11 -5.53
C ALA A 14 -3.83 -14.00 -6.94
N ASP A 15 -5.02 -14.57 -7.17
CA ASP A 15 -5.69 -14.56 -8.47
C ASP A 15 -6.19 -13.16 -8.86
N ASP A 16 -6.74 -12.40 -7.91
CA ASP A 16 -7.22 -11.03 -8.17
C ASP A 16 -6.07 -10.07 -8.53
N LEU A 17 -4.96 -10.14 -7.79
CA LEU A 17 -3.77 -9.33 -8.09
C LEU A 17 -3.15 -9.70 -9.44
N ALA A 18 -3.10 -11.01 -9.76
CA ALA A 18 -2.65 -11.48 -11.07
C ALA A 18 -3.56 -10.97 -12.20
N ALA A 19 -4.88 -10.98 -12.01
CA ALA A 19 -5.83 -10.47 -12.98
C ALA A 19 -5.67 -8.95 -13.22
N ILE A 20 -5.47 -8.16 -12.17
CA ILE A 20 -5.18 -6.73 -12.27
C ILE A 20 -3.88 -6.50 -13.04
N ALA A 21 -2.82 -7.23 -12.71
CA ALA A 21 -1.53 -7.10 -13.40
C ALA A 21 -1.65 -7.43 -14.89
N GLN A 22 -2.32 -8.52 -15.24
CA GLN A 22 -2.59 -8.89 -16.63
C GLN A 22 -3.41 -7.83 -17.36
N GLN A 23 -4.40 -7.24 -16.69
CA GLN A 23 -5.22 -6.20 -17.26
C GLN A 23 -4.42 -4.94 -17.57
N VAL A 24 -3.59 -4.49 -16.64
CA VAL A 24 -2.70 -3.32 -16.84
C VAL A 24 -1.75 -3.57 -18.00
N GLN A 25 -1.13 -4.76 -18.07
CA GLN A 25 -0.25 -5.13 -19.18
C GLN A 25 -0.97 -5.12 -20.53
N ARG A 26 -2.20 -5.67 -20.59
CA ARG A 26 -3.02 -5.68 -21.81
C ARG A 26 -3.34 -4.26 -22.29
N VAL A 27 -3.72 -3.38 -21.36
CA VAL A 27 -4.04 -1.97 -21.62
C VAL A 27 -2.80 -1.20 -22.10
N ALA A 28 -1.63 -1.46 -21.52
CA ALA A 28 -0.36 -0.88 -21.94
C ALA A 28 0.06 -1.36 -23.34
N LEU A 29 -0.04 -2.67 -23.61
CA LEU A 29 0.31 -3.26 -24.91
C LEU A 29 -0.55 -2.67 -26.04
N ALA A 30 -1.85 -2.49 -25.81
CA ALA A 30 -2.77 -1.88 -26.78
C ALA A 30 -2.44 -0.40 -27.10
N ARG A 31 -1.66 0.27 -26.24
CA ARG A 31 -1.25 1.68 -26.38
C ARG A 31 0.21 1.84 -26.78
N ARG A 32 0.89 0.74 -27.09
CA ARG A 32 2.32 0.76 -27.45
C ARG A 32 2.57 1.72 -28.62
N GLY A 33 3.56 2.59 -28.45
CA GLY A 33 3.92 3.59 -29.45
C GLY A 33 3.07 4.87 -29.41
N ASN A 34 2.15 5.01 -28.45
CA ASN A 34 1.41 6.25 -28.19
C ASN A 34 1.74 6.77 -26.79
N GLU A 35 2.64 7.75 -26.72
CA GLU A 35 3.16 8.31 -25.48
C GLU A 35 2.09 8.99 -24.62
N LEU A 36 1.12 9.66 -25.22
CA LEU A 36 0.05 10.33 -24.49
C LEU A 36 -0.90 9.31 -23.86
N ALA A 37 -1.28 8.27 -24.59
CA ALA A 37 -2.14 7.22 -24.08
C ALA A 37 -1.47 6.40 -22.96
N LEU A 38 -0.15 6.19 -23.06
CA LEU A 38 0.62 5.56 -21.98
C LEU A 38 0.71 6.47 -20.75
N LEU A 39 0.89 7.78 -20.93
CA LEU A 39 0.88 8.73 -19.83
C LEU A 39 -0.48 8.80 -19.11
N GLU A 40 -1.58 8.70 -19.85
CA GLU A 40 -2.93 8.57 -19.26
C GLU A 40 -3.05 7.32 -18.38
N LEU A 41 -2.56 6.18 -18.85
CA LEU A 41 -2.54 4.95 -18.05
C LEU A 41 -1.72 5.14 -16.76
N LEU A 42 -0.54 5.74 -16.86
CA LEU A 42 0.31 6.00 -15.68
C LEU A 42 -0.36 6.92 -14.66
N ARG A 43 -1.03 7.98 -15.12
CA ARG A 43 -1.80 8.89 -14.25
C ARG A 43 -2.94 8.16 -13.54
N LEU A 44 -3.67 7.30 -14.24
CA LEU A 44 -4.73 6.50 -13.64
C LEU A 44 -4.18 5.57 -12.55
N LEU A 45 -3.06 4.88 -12.82
CA LEU A 45 -2.43 4.00 -11.83
C LEU A 45 -1.98 4.76 -10.59
N GLU A 46 -1.43 5.98 -10.75
CA GLU A 46 -1.09 6.84 -9.62
C GLU A 46 -2.32 7.25 -8.81
N GLN A 47 -3.43 7.60 -9.46
CA GLN A 47 -4.68 7.93 -8.77
C GLN A 47 -5.23 6.74 -7.98
N LEU A 48 -5.29 5.56 -8.60
CA LEU A 48 -5.73 4.32 -7.93
C LEU A 48 -4.82 3.99 -6.74
N HIS A 49 -3.51 4.11 -6.91
CA HIS A 49 -2.56 3.95 -5.82
C HIS A 49 -2.83 4.95 -4.69
N GLY A 50 -3.05 6.22 -5.01
CA GLY A 50 -3.39 7.25 -4.01
C GLY A 50 -4.63 6.90 -3.20
N GLN A 51 -5.72 6.49 -3.86
CA GLN A 51 -6.95 6.05 -3.20
C GLN A 51 -6.71 4.83 -2.31
N VAL A 52 -6.01 3.81 -2.82
CA VAL A 52 -5.70 2.62 -2.02
C VAL A 52 -4.89 2.98 -0.78
N ARG A 53 -3.92 3.89 -0.92
CA ARG A 53 -3.10 4.36 0.20
C ARG A 53 -3.92 5.12 1.23
N ASP A 54 -4.67 6.12 0.78
CA ASP A 54 -5.30 7.11 1.66
C ASP A 54 -6.57 6.55 2.32
N ASP A 55 -7.35 5.73 1.60
CA ASP A 55 -8.63 5.22 2.07
C ASP A 55 -8.51 3.85 2.77
N TYR A 56 -7.73 2.91 2.23
CA TYR A 56 -7.72 1.52 2.73
C TYR A 56 -6.45 1.17 3.50
N PHE A 57 -5.27 1.56 3.00
CA PHE A 57 -4.01 1.18 3.63
C PHE A 57 -3.78 1.94 4.94
N GLN A 58 -4.12 3.23 4.99
CA GLN A 58 -4.01 4.03 6.21
C GLN A 58 -4.92 3.49 7.33
N GLU A 59 -6.14 3.07 7.01
CA GLU A 59 -7.05 2.43 7.98
C GLU A 59 -6.53 1.07 8.47
N ALA A 60 -5.85 0.32 7.60
CA ALA A 60 -5.27 -0.98 7.92
C ALA A 60 -3.94 -0.90 8.70
N LEU A 61 -3.41 0.31 8.95
CA LEU A 61 -2.14 0.46 9.67
C LEU A 61 -2.22 -0.11 11.09
N PRO A 62 -1.22 -0.91 11.52
CA PRO A 62 -1.21 -1.44 12.87
C PRO A 62 -1.11 -0.31 13.91
N THR A 63 -2.02 -0.30 14.87
CA THR A 63 -1.94 0.58 16.05
C THR A 63 -0.84 0.13 17.03
N ASN A 64 -0.44 -1.15 16.97
CA ASN A 64 0.68 -1.68 17.74
C ASN A 64 2.02 -1.30 17.07
N ARG A 65 2.83 -0.53 17.79
CA ARG A 65 4.16 -0.07 17.35
C ARG A 65 5.08 -1.18 16.87
N GLN A 66 5.13 -2.33 17.55
CA GLN A 66 5.99 -3.44 17.13
C GLN A 66 5.57 -4.02 15.77
N ARG A 67 4.26 -4.16 15.56
CA ARG A 67 3.70 -4.62 14.27
C ARG A 67 3.89 -3.58 13.18
N LEU A 68 3.77 -2.29 13.52
CA LEU A 68 4.06 -1.20 12.61
C LEU A 68 5.53 -1.25 12.17
N TYR A 69 6.49 -1.34 13.10
CA TYR A 69 7.92 -1.44 12.73
C TYR A 69 8.25 -2.70 11.91
N ALA A 70 7.61 -3.83 12.20
CA ALA A 70 7.74 -5.03 11.37
C ALA A 70 7.23 -4.79 9.93
N LEU A 71 6.06 -4.16 9.78
CA LEU A 71 5.50 -3.77 8.48
C LEU A 71 6.44 -2.82 7.73
N LEU A 72 6.98 -1.81 8.42
CA LEU A 72 7.90 -0.86 7.80
C LEU A 72 9.20 -1.52 7.31
N ARG A 73 9.76 -2.43 8.10
CA ARG A 73 10.95 -3.20 7.70
C ARG A 73 10.66 -4.08 6.49
N ASP A 74 9.49 -4.70 6.44
CA ASP A 74 9.06 -5.52 5.31
C ASP A 74 8.95 -4.68 4.02
N ILE A 75 8.37 -3.49 4.10
CA ILE A 75 8.31 -2.53 2.99
C ILE A 75 9.72 -2.10 2.53
N GLU A 76 10.66 -1.92 3.46
CA GLU A 76 12.05 -1.56 3.15
C GLU A 76 12.85 -2.69 2.49
N VAL A 77 12.63 -3.95 2.88
CA VAL A 77 13.37 -5.13 2.41
C VAL A 77 12.83 -5.63 1.06
N SER A 78 11.50 -5.61 0.88
CA SER A 78 10.83 -6.17 -0.30
C SER A 78 10.96 -5.29 -1.55
N GLY A 79 11.44 -4.05 -1.41
CA GLY A 79 11.85 -3.21 -2.54
C GLY A 79 10.71 -2.83 -3.48
N GLY A 80 9.81 -1.97 -3.01
CA GLY A 80 9.12 -0.99 -3.87
C GLY A 80 7.59 -0.89 -3.71
N TRP A 81 7.11 0.28 -3.28
CA TRP A 81 5.94 1.00 -3.84
C TRP A 81 5.81 2.40 -3.20
N PRO A 82 5.38 3.46 -3.94
CA PRO A 82 6.19 4.22 -4.91
C PRO A 82 7.41 4.80 -4.19
N TYR A 83 7.99 5.92 -4.63
CA TYR A 83 8.85 6.72 -3.76
C TYR A 83 8.04 7.25 -2.57
N ILE A 84 7.67 6.40 -1.59
CA ILE A 84 7.34 6.87 -0.25
C ILE A 84 8.63 7.54 0.19
N GLN A 85 8.67 8.86 -0.04
CA GLN A 85 9.75 9.71 0.40
C GLN A 85 9.99 9.29 1.85
N ARG A 86 11.18 8.73 2.14
CA ARG A 86 11.54 8.24 3.48
C ARG A 86 11.19 9.25 4.58
N MET A 87 11.07 10.52 4.22
CA MET A 87 10.52 11.63 4.99
C MET A 87 9.07 11.46 5.45
N ARG A 88 8.11 11.01 4.61
CA ARG A 88 6.71 10.78 5.02
C ARG A 88 6.59 9.66 6.06
N LEU A 89 7.40 8.61 5.95
CA LEU A 89 7.48 7.52 6.93
C LEU A 89 8.04 8.00 8.27
N ARG A 90 9.10 8.81 8.24
CA ARG A 90 9.66 9.44 9.45
C ARG A 90 8.67 10.41 10.09
N SER A 91 7.95 11.20 9.30
CA SER A 91 6.92 12.11 9.80
C SER A 91 5.74 11.36 10.43
N LEU A 92 5.32 10.22 9.86
CA LEU A 92 4.29 9.38 10.46
C LEU A 92 4.74 8.80 11.80
N LEU A 93 5.96 8.27 11.87
CA LEU A 93 6.56 7.77 13.12
C LEU A 93 6.67 8.88 14.18
N GLN A 94 7.09 10.08 13.79
CA GLN A 94 7.20 11.23 14.69
C GLN A 94 5.85 11.70 15.25
N HIS A 95 4.76 11.67 14.46
CA HIS A 95 3.43 12.00 14.97
C HIS A 95 2.97 10.97 16.02
N LEU A 96 3.23 9.68 15.79
CA LEU A 96 2.90 8.60 16.72
C LEU A 96 3.74 8.64 18.02
N GLU A 97 4.95 9.20 17.96
CA GLU A 97 5.79 9.43 19.14
C GLU A 97 5.38 10.71 19.90
N GLY A 98 4.92 11.75 19.19
CA GLY A 98 4.50 13.04 19.77
C GLY A 98 3.14 13.02 20.48
N GLU A 99 2.23 12.12 20.11
CA GLU A 99 0.91 11.99 20.77
C GLU A 99 0.99 11.47 22.23
N ASN A 100 2.15 10.97 22.66
CA ASN A 100 2.35 10.37 23.98
C ASN A 100 3.06 11.27 25.00
N ASP A 101 3.47 12.48 24.61
CA ASP A 101 4.11 13.47 25.52
C ASP A 101 3.10 14.49 26.10
N GLY A 102 1.81 14.35 25.77
CA GLY A 102 0.78 15.34 26.09
C GLY A 102 -0.11 15.06 27.30
N THR A 103 0.13 14.02 28.09
CA THR A 103 -0.70 13.75 29.30
C THR A 103 0.14 13.42 30.53
N VAL A 104 0.81 14.43 31.08
CA VAL A 104 1.05 14.49 32.53
C VAL A 104 0.67 15.89 33.02
N SER A 105 -0.63 16.12 33.18
CA SER A 105 -1.14 17.10 34.15
C SER A 105 -1.58 16.35 35.38
N SER A 106 -0.74 16.36 36.41
CA SER A 106 -1.09 16.38 37.84
C SER A 106 0.14 16.73 38.65
#